data_AF-A0A7S0N169-F1
#
_entry.id   AF-A0A7S0N169-F1
#
_cell.length_a   1.000
_cell.length_b   1.000
_cell.length_c   1.000
_cell.angle_alpha   90.00
_cell.angle_beta   90.00
_cell.angle_gamma   90.00
#
_symmetry.space_group_name_H-M   'P 1'
#
loop_
_entity.id
_entity.type
_entity.pdbx_description
1 polymer ?
#
loop_
_entity_poly.entity_id
_entity_poly.type
_entity_poly.pdbx_seq_one_letter_code
_entity_poly.pdbx_strand_id
1 'polypeptide(L)'
;MASKDVPPETPQEEEEEAEPVPEPEPELPTHANVEIPGVPGVHLSKVVASVWFPDKPNVLLGQPEPTEGEEEEAAPEEPAQPAGPTKELLFELIPRRVIESDACVAYNFLKKKVLKAEALYDEMPKDKLTEEEEDERARAQMKLNALKEELAAAEAKYAEIKPSFEPDPISTMPWVNNLMDVAYAGVQTFVVGGAFWPCTDMMKLFAAKTHYDDSEKLFTTFKTRYQTERTRPISLFHKLVPQIFQEHAAAPIDYVPLLNSLIRNTGQDPEAEGDEEGAGVAQLDLLLLYWWDTEESDYVAAAKAILATKKVKALGLVDFPLHSLKNMYRAGIDIAVLEVNWPLGSLEKKEYMDIVDYCQMRNIKVLYGDALVGGMMSCLEMGKLEYPGEGFRKKLDPAGPAAVSKRLVDGYGGGGGVPRPLEG
;
A
#
# COMPACT_ATOMS: atom_id res chain seq x y z
N MET A 1 39.51 70.91 -25.60
CA MET A 1 38.84 70.18 -24.50
C MET A 1 38.78 68.72 -24.92
N ALA A 2 39.26 67.84 -24.04
CA ALA A 2 39.80 66.52 -24.35
C ALA A 2 38.74 65.51 -24.83
N SER A 3 39.06 64.81 -25.91
CA SER A 3 38.41 63.57 -26.35
C SER A 3 39.04 62.42 -25.56
N LYS A 4 38.23 61.62 -24.86
CA LYS A 4 38.68 60.39 -24.18
C LYS A 4 38.25 59.20 -25.03
N ASP A 5 39.26 58.51 -25.57
CA ASP A 5 39.14 57.20 -26.17
C ASP A 5 38.79 56.15 -25.10
N VAL A 6 37.73 55.38 -25.36
CA VAL A 6 37.35 54.18 -24.60
C VAL A 6 37.69 52.98 -25.50
N PRO A 7 38.47 51.99 -25.04
CA PRO A 7 38.79 50.82 -25.83
C PRO A 7 37.58 49.85 -25.89
N PRO A 8 37.46 49.04 -26.95
CA PRO A 8 36.37 48.07 -27.07
C PRO A 8 36.58 46.90 -26.10
N GLU A 9 35.55 46.57 -25.33
CA GLU A 9 35.47 45.36 -24.51
C GLU A 9 35.49 44.12 -25.40
N THR A 10 36.40 43.20 -25.11
CA THR A 10 36.43 41.85 -25.66
C THR A 10 35.21 41.06 -25.18
N PRO A 11 34.55 40.27 -26.05
CA PRO A 11 33.47 39.39 -25.62
C PRO A 11 34.05 38.32 -24.71
N GLN A 12 33.56 38.24 -23.47
CA GLN A 12 33.76 37.07 -22.63
C GLN A 12 32.89 35.96 -23.20
N GLU A 13 33.53 34.93 -23.78
CA GLU A 13 32.88 33.65 -24.05
C GLU A 13 32.58 33.01 -22.69
N GLU A 14 31.34 33.14 -22.23
CA GLU A 14 30.81 32.34 -21.14
C GLU A 14 30.70 30.89 -21.65
N GLU A 15 31.64 30.05 -21.25
CA GLU A 15 31.51 28.59 -21.35
C GLU A 15 30.33 28.16 -20.49
N GLU A 16 29.18 28.01 -21.13
CA GLU A 16 27.97 27.42 -20.56
C GLU A 16 28.28 25.95 -20.27
N GLU A 17 28.69 25.63 -19.03
CA GLU A 17 28.81 24.27 -18.52
C GLU A 17 27.48 23.55 -18.78
N ALA A 18 27.45 22.72 -19.82
CA ALA A 18 26.29 21.93 -20.18
C ALA A 18 25.94 21.02 -19.00
N GLU A 19 24.85 21.34 -18.30
CA GLU A 19 24.33 20.49 -17.23
C GLU A 19 24.19 19.06 -17.77
N PRO A 20 24.68 18.05 -17.04
CA PRO A 20 24.61 16.67 -17.50
C PRO A 20 23.14 16.28 -17.66
N VAL A 21 22.72 16.11 -18.92
CA VAL A 21 21.40 15.61 -19.28
C VAL A 21 21.19 14.31 -18.49
N PRO A 22 20.21 14.25 -17.56
CA PRO A 22 19.98 13.04 -16.79
C PRO A 22 19.65 11.91 -17.76
N GLU A 23 20.50 10.89 -17.81
CA GLU A 23 20.21 9.67 -18.56
C GLU A 23 18.84 9.14 -18.09
N PRO A 24 17.91 8.82 -19.01
CA PRO A 24 16.58 8.35 -18.63
C PRO A 24 16.75 7.09 -17.79
N GLU A 25 16.32 7.16 -16.53
CA GLU A 25 16.15 5.98 -15.70
C GLU A 25 15.28 4.97 -16.47
N PRO A 26 15.50 3.66 -16.34
CA PRO A 26 14.62 2.68 -16.94
C PRO A 26 13.21 2.87 -16.37
N GLU A 27 12.39 3.63 -17.10
CA GLU A 27 11.00 3.90 -16.80
C GLU A 27 10.23 2.58 -16.94
N LEU A 28 10.26 1.76 -15.90
CA LEU A 28 9.10 0.94 -15.56
C LEU A 28 7.90 1.87 -15.64
N PRO A 29 6.77 1.50 -16.27
CA PRO A 29 5.63 2.39 -16.47
C PRO A 29 5.28 3.01 -15.13
N THR A 30 5.74 4.24 -14.94
CA THR A 30 5.54 5.00 -13.73
C THR A 30 4.11 5.48 -13.86
N HIS A 31 3.18 4.62 -13.47
CA HIS A 31 1.86 5.08 -13.13
C HIS A 31 2.08 6.06 -11.98
N ALA A 32 2.23 7.35 -12.31
CA ALA A 32 2.53 8.39 -11.36
C ALA A 32 1.49 8.29 -10.24
N ASN A 33 1.93 7.88 -9.06
CA ASN A 33 1.05 7.90 -7.92
C ASN A 33 0.69 9.35 -7.65
N VAL A 34 -0.57 9.56 -7.33
CA VAL A 34 -1.05 10.88 -6.96
C VAL A 34 -0.90 10.99 -5.46
N GLU A 35 -0.11 11.94 -4.99
CA GLU A 35 -0.10 12.27 -3.57
C GLU A 35 -1.48 12.77 -3.16
N ILE A 36 -1.97 12.30 -2.01
CA ILE A 36 -3.26 12.75 -1.51
C ILE A 36 -3.13 14.25 -1.15
N PRO A 37 -3.98 15.13 -1.71
CA PRO A 37 -3.89 16.55 -1.43
C PRO A 37 -3.95 16.84 0.07
N GLY A 38 -2.96 17.57 0.58
CA GLY A 38 -2.87 17.94 1.99
C GLY A 38 -2.32 16.85 2.93
N VAL A 39 -1.88 15.70 2.41
CA VAL A 39 -1.34 14.59 3.21
C VAL A 39 0.04 14.18 2.68
N PRO A 40 1.12 14.81 3.18
CA PRO A 40 2.46 14.58 2.65
C PRO A 40 2.93 13.13 2.86
N GLY A 41 3.50 12.54 1.81
CA GLY A 41 4.06 11.19 1.82
C GLY A 41 3.02 10.05 1.78
N VAL A 42 1.74 10.36 1.58
CA VAL A 42 0.70 9.34 1.35
C VAL A 42 0.31 9.33 -0.12
N HIS A 43 0.55 8.19 -0.76
CA HIS A 43 0.42 8.04 -2.20
C HIS A 43 -0.78 7.17 -2.55
N LEU A 44 -1.51 7.61 -3.59
CA LEU A 44 -2.63 6.88 -4.16
C LEU A 44 -2.26 6.37 -5.55
N SER A 45 -2.22 5.04 -5.72
CA SER A 45 -2.13 4.41 -7.03
C SER A 45 -3.48 4.50 -7.76
N LYS A 46 -3.44 4.49 -9.10
CA LYS A 46 -4.67 4.58 -9.93
C LYS A 46 -5.68 3.46 -9.66
N VAL A 47 -5.18 2.30 -9.26
CA VAL A 47 -5.95 1.15 -8.78
C VAL A 47 -5.53 0.90 -7.35
N VAL A 48 -6.48 0.62 -6.47
CA VAL A 48 -6.22 0.28 -5.06
C VAL A 48 -6.57 -1.18 -4.84
N ALA A 49 -5.68 -1.94 -4.21
CA ALA A 49 -5.92 -3.34 -3.90
C ALA A 49 -6.67 -3.47 -2.57
N SER A 50 -7.96 -3.81 -2.60
CA SER A 50 -8.68 -4.31 -1.43
C SER A 50 -8.27 -5.76 -1.19
N VAL A 51 -7.42 -6.02 -0.19
CA VAL A 51 -6.84 -7.35 0.02
C VAL A 51 -7.77 -8.20 0.87
N TRP A 52 -8.11 -9.37 0.36
CA TRP A 52 -8.85 -10.41 1.07
C TRP A 52 -7.93 -11.59 1.27
N PHE A 53 -7.63 -11.92 2.52
CA PHE A 53 -6.78 -13.07 2.82
C PHE A 53 -7.55 -14.38 2.63
N PRO A 54 -6.92 -15.40 2.04
CA PRO A 54 -7.57 -16.68 1.73
C PRO A 54 -7.80 -17.54 2.97
N ASP A 55 -7.12 -17.25 4.07
CA ASP A 55 -7.11 -18.07 5.27
C ASP A 55 -7.01 -17.24 6.55
N LYS A 56 -7.13 -17.87 7.71
CA LYS A 56 -6.98 -17.19 9.00
C LYS A 56 -5.55 -16.64 9.15
N PRO A 57 -5.37 -15.44 9.72
CA PRO A 57 -4.04 -14.84 9.81
C PRO A 57 -3.02 -15.66 10.60
N ASN A 58 -3.41 -16.38 11.65
CA ASN A 58 -2.48 -17.26 12.38
C ASN A 58 -1.88 -18.34 11.46
N VAL A 59 -2.71 -18.94 10.59
CA VAL A 59 -2.25 -19.92 9.60
C VAL A 59 -1.28 -19.26 8.60
N LEU A 60 -1.62 -18.07 8.11
CA LEU A 60 -0.78 -17.33 7.15
C LEU A 60 0.53 -16.81 7.75
N LEU A 61 0.57 -16.60 9.06
CA LEU A 61 1.77 -16.26 9.84
C LEU A 61 2.56 -17.50 10.28
N GLY A 62 2.09 -18.71 9.98
CA GLY A 62 2.71 -19.96 10.43
C GLY A 62 2.64 -20.17 11.95
N GLN A 63 1.70 -19.51 12.63
CA GLN A 63 1.45 -19.67 14.05
C GLN A 63 0.55 -20.89 14.28
N PRO A 64 0.80 -21.70 15.33
CA PRO A 64 -0.07 -22.82 15.64
C PRO A 64 -1.51 -22.35 15.87
N GLU A 65 -2.50 -23.08 15.35
CA GLU A 65 -3.89 -22.78 15.69
C GLU A 65 -4.07 -22.96 17.21
N PRO A 66 -4.65 -21.98 17.92
CA PRO A 66 -5.03 -22.20 19.30
C PRO A 66 -6.05 -23.34 19.32
N THR A 67 -5.70 -24.46 19.96
CA THR A 67 -6.62 -25.57 20.18
C THR A 67 -7.76 -25.06 21.06
N GLU A 68 -8.96 -24.97 20.49
CA GLU A 68 -10.17 -24.61 21.23
C GLU A 68 -10.45 -25.70 22.28
N GLY A 69 -10.05 -25.47 23.54
CA GLY A 69 -10.56 -26.23 24.69
C GLY A 69 -9.56 -26.90 25.64
N GLU A 70 -8.24 -26.70 25.52
CA GLU A 70 -7.27 -27.29 26.46
C GLU A 70 -6.56 -26.24 27.31
N GLU A 71 -7.21 -25.81 28.40
CA GLU A 71 -6.52 -25.39 29.62
C GLU A 71 -6.07 -26.64 30.40
N GLU A 72 -5.16 -27.45 29.85
CA GLU A 72 -4.51 -28.51 30.64
C GLU A 72 -3.12 -28.80 30.09
N GLU A 73 -2.10 -28.41 30.87
CA GLU A 73 -0.73 -28.95 31.01
C GLU A 73 -0.17 -29.96 29.96
N ALA A 74 -0.37 -29.73 28.66
CA ALA A 74 0.39 -30.42 27.63
C ALA A 74 1.76 -29.74 27.50
N ALA A 75 2.83 -30.51 27.74
CA ALA A 75 4.19 -30.07 27.47
C ALA A 75 4.27 -29.54 26.03
N PRO A 76 5.00 -28.44 25.78
CA PRO A 76 5.10 -27.86 24.43
C PRO A 76 5.68 -28.93 23.49
N GLU A 77 4.84 -29.48 22.61
CA GLU A 77 5.35 -30.21 21.46
C GLU A 77 6.22 -29.23 20.68
N GLU A 78 7.47 -29.61 20.43
CA GLU A 78 8.37 -28.80 19.61
C GLU A 78 7.64 -28.46 18.31
N PRO A 79 7.51 -27.16 17.94
CA PRO A 79 6.87 -26.79 16.70
C PRO A 79 7.55 -27.57 15.59
N ALA A 80 6.76 -28.36 14.85
CA ALA A 80 7.27 -29.17 13.76
C ALA A 80 8.19 -28.30 12.91
N GLN A 81 9.48 -28.66 12.85
CA GLN A 81 10.45 -27.86 12.12
C GLN A 81 9.89 -27.64 10.71
N PRO A 82 9.76 -26.38 10.25
CA PRO A 82 9.18 -26.12 8.95
C PRO A 82 9.99 -26.91 7.93
N ALA A 83 9.30 -27.72 7.13
CA ALA A 83 9.93 -28.46 6.06
C ALA A 83 10.80 -27.47 5.27
N GLY A 84 12.09 -27.79 5.11
CA GLY A 84 13.04 -26.88 4.46
C GLY A 84 12.50 -26.37 3.11
N PRO A 85 12.98 -25.20 2.65
CA PRO A 85 12.42 -24.53 1.48
C PRO A 85 12.40 -25.47 0.27
N THR A 86 11.25 -25.53 -0.42
CA THR A 86 11.08 -26.39 -1.59
C THR A 86 12.06 -25.99 -2.70
N LYS A 87 12.34 -26.89 -3.64
CA LYS A 87 13.19 -26.58 -4.80
C LYS A 87 12.66 -25.37 -5.59
N GLU A 88 11.34 -25.26 -5.72
CA GLU A 88 10.69 -24.12 -6.38
C GLU A 88 11.04 -22.79 -5.68
N LEU A 89 10.99 -22.76 -4.34
CA LEU A 89 11.37 -21.56 -3.58
C LEU A 89 12.84 -21.18 -3.79
N LEU A 90 13.75 -22.15 -3.70
CA LEU A 90 15.19 -21.91 -3.78
C LEU A 90 15.68 -21.54 -5.18
N PHE A 91 15.09 -22.12 -6.24
CA PHE A 91 15.58 -21.96 -7.60
C PHE A 91 14.74 -21.04 -8.47
N GLU A 92 13.48 -20.77 -8.13
CA GLU A 92 12.60 -19.93 -8.95
C GLU A 92 12.25 -18.64 -8.23
N LEU A 93 11.64 -18.74 -7.04
CA LEU A 93 11.09 -17.57 -6.36
C LEU A 93 12.15 -16.62 -5.82
N ILE A 94 13.08 -17.13 -4.99
CA ILE A 94 14.09 -16.29 -4.34
C ILE A 94 15.00 -15.62 -5.39
N PRO A 95 15.56 -16.33 -6.39
CA PRO A 95 16.36 -15.68 -7.42
C PRO A 95 15.60 -14.58 -8.16
N ARG A 96 14.32 -14.81 -8.51
CA ARG A 96 13.47 -13.80 -9.15
C ARG A 96 13.34 -12.55 -8.28
N ARG A 97 12.97 -12.69 -7.01
CA ARG A 97 12.79 -11.55 -6.09
C ARG A 97 14.09 -10.80 -5.82
N VAL A 98 15.21 -11.52 -5.69
CA VAL A 98 16.53 -10.92 -5.53
C VAL A 98 16.90 -10.08 -6.75
N ILE A 99 16.67 -10.60 -7.97
CA ILE A 99 16.92 -9.86 -9.22
C ILE A 99 16.02 -8.63 -9.34
N GLU A 100 14.76 -8.74 -8.91
CA GLU A 100 13.77 -7.65 -8.91
C GLU A 100 13.94 -6.67 -7.74
N SER A 101 14.89 -6.89 -6.82
CA SER A 101 15.13 -6.00 -5.69
C SER A 101 15.81 -4.71 -6.13
N ASP A 102 15.51 -3.60 -5.43
CA ASP A 102 16.09 -2.30 -5.77
C ASP A 102 17.61 -2.29 -5.55
N ALA A 103 18.10 -3.06 -4.58
CA ALA A 103 19.53 -3.24 -4.36
C ALA A 103 20.24 -3.91 -5.55
N CYS A 104 19.63 -4.95 -6.14
CA CYS A 104 20.20 -5.61 -7.32
C CYS A 104 20.14 -4.71 -8.56
N VAL A 105 19.03 -4.00 -8.76
CA VAL A 105 18.87 -3.04 -9.86
C VAL A 105 19.92 -1.93 -9.76
N ALA A 106 20.09 -1.34 -8.57
CA ALA A 106 21.09 -0.31 -8.31
C ALA A 106 22.52 -0.82 -8.53
N TYR A 107 22.87 -2.00 -8.00
CA TYR A 107 24.17 -2.63 -8.22
C TYR A 107 24.46 -2.83 -9.72
N ASN A 108 23.52 -3.40 -10.47
CA ASN A 108 23.69 -3.66 -11.90
C ASN A 108 23.84 -2.36 -12.70
N PHE A 109 23.10 -1.32 -12.34
CA PHE A 109 23.19 0.00 -12.96
C PHE A 109 24.56 0.66 -12.69
N LEU A 110 24.99 0.70 -11.42
CA LEU A 110 26.28 1.27 -11.02
C LEU A 110 27.44 0.49 -11.64
N LYS A 111 27.35 -0.83 -11.71
CA LYS A 111 28.36 -1.68 -12.35
C LYS A 111 28.54 -1.32 -13.82
N LYS A 112 27.44 -1.09 -14.56
CA LYS A 112 27.50 -0.60 -15.94
C LYS A 112 28.15 0.78 -16.04
N LYS A 113 27.83 1.70 -15.12
CA LYS A 113 28.44 3.04 -15.07
C LYS A 113 29.94 2.99 -14.79
N VAL A 114 30.37 2.18 -13.82
CA VAL A 114 31.79 1.96 -13.52
C VAL A 114 32.51 1.40 -14.74
N LEU A 115 31.98 0.36 -15.39
CA LEU A 115 32.60 -0.22 -16.59
C LEU A 115 32.76 0.80 -17.73
N LYS A 116 31.74 1.65 -17.97
CA LYS A 116 31.83 2.74 -18.95
C LYS A 116 32.89 3.77 -18.55
N ALA A 117 32.91 4.17 -17.28
CA ALA A 117 33.87 5.16 -16.77
C ALA A 117 35.32 4.64 -16.79
N GLU A 118 35.53 3.35 -16.50
CA GLU A 118 36.83 2.68 -16.62
C GLU A 118 37.31 2.67 -18.07
N ALA A 119 36.44 2.31 -19.02
CA ALA A 119 36.77 2.32 -20.44
C ALA A 119 37.18 3.73 -20.92
N LEU A 120 36.41 4.76 -20.55
CA LEU A 120 36.73 6.14 -20.89
C LEU A 120 38.06 6.60 -20.27
N TYR A 121 38.30 6.26 -19.01
CA TYR A 121 39.55 6.59 -18.32
C TYR A 121 40.77 5.88 -18.94
N ASP A 122 40.61 4.64 -19.38
CA ASP A 122 41.67 3.86 -20.02
C ASP A 122 42.03 4.36 -21.43
N GLU A 123 41.06 4.97 -22.14
CA GLU A 123 41.25 5.61 -23.45
C GLU A 123 41.99 6.96 -23.36
N MET A 124 42.06 7.59 -22.18
CA MET A 124 42.76 8.87 -22.02
C MET A 124 44.28 8.74 -22.24
N PRO A 125 44.95 9.76 -22.80
CA PRO A 125 46.39 9.75 -23.02
C PRO A 125 47.17 9.49 -21.72
N LYS A 126 48.20 8.64 -21.79
CA LYS A 126 49.01 8.28 -20.60
C LYS A 126 50.35 9.01 -20.55
N ASP A 127 50.86 9.42 -21.72
CA ASP A 127 52.19 10.00 -21.88
C ASP A 127 52.11 11.38 -22.53
N LYS A 128 52.88 12.36 -22.01
CA LYS A 128 52.98 13.74 -22.53
C LYS A 128 51.67 14.54 -22.52
N LEU A 129 50.98 14.50 -21.39
CA LEU A 129 49.78 15.30 -21.16
C LEU A 129 50.14 16.79 -21.03
N THR A 130 49.27 17.63 -21.56
CA THR A 130 49.21 19.06 -21.20
C THR A 130 48.61 19.21 -19.79
N GLU A 131 48.79 20.38 -19.17
CA GLU A 131 48.25 20.67 -17.83
C GLU A 131 46.72 20.50 -17.77
N GLU A 132 46.02 20.89 -18.84
CA GLU A 132 44.57 20.70 -18.99
C GLU A 132 44.18 19.22 -19.04
N GLU A 133 44.90 18.40 -19.80
CA GLU A 133 44.60 16.95 -19.89
C GLU A 133 44.96 16.20 -18.59
N GLU A 134 45.95 16.67 -17.83
CA GLU A 134 46.25 16.14 -16.49
C GLU A 134 45.09 16.40 -15.51
N ASP A 135 44.54 17.62 -15.53
CA ASP A 135 43.39 18.00 -14.72
C ASP A 135 42.13 17.21 -15.11
N GLU A 136 41.85 17.08 -16.41
CA GLU A 136 40.73 16.26 -16.90
C GLU A 136 40.86 14.81 -16.45
N ARG A 137 42.05 14.23 -16.56
CA ARG A 137 42.32 12.86 -16.12
C ARG A 137 42.17 12.71 -14.61
N ALA A 138 42.60 13.69 -13.82
CA ALA A 138 42.41 13.71 -12.37
C ALA A 138 40.92 13.78 -11.99
N ARG A 139 40.13 14.62 -12.67
CA ARG A 139 38.67 14.70 -12.49
C ARG A 139 37.98 13.38 -12.86
N ALA A 140 38.37 12.77 -13.98
CA ALA A 140 37.85 11.47 -14.40
C ALA A 140 38.17 10.36 -13.40
N GLN A 141 39.40 10.32 -12.86
CA GLN A 141 39.80 9.38 -11.81
C GLN A 141 39.00 9.59 -10.52
N MET A 142 38.77 10.84 -10.11
CA MET A 142 37.96 11.17 -8.94
C MET A 142 36.51 10.69 -9.10
N LYS A 143 35.91 10.95 -10.27
CA LYS A 143 34.56 10.47 -10.62
C LYS A 143 34.48 8.94 -10.64
N LEU A 144 35.50 8.28 -11.18
CA LEU A 144 35.58 6.82 -11.19
C LEU A 144 35.67 6.25 -9.76
N ASN A 145 36.46 6.86 -8.89
CA ASN A 145 36.59 6.45 -7.50
C ASN A 145 35.26 6.62 -6.75
N ALA A 146 34.55 7.73 -6.95
CA ALA A 146 33.22 7.94 -6.37
C ALA A 146 32.21 6.87 -6.83
N LEU A 147 32.17 6.56 -8.13
CA LEU A 147 31.31 5.50 -8.66
C LEU A 147 31.66 4.10 -8.10
N LYS A 148 32.95 3.82 -7.85
CA LYS A 148 33.39 2.57 -7.22
C LYS A 148 32.97 2.47 -5.75
N GLU A 149 33.00 3.58 -5.03
CA GLU A 149 32.51 3.66 -3.65
C GLU A 149 30.98 3.42 -3.60
N GLU A 150 30.23 4.08 -4.47
CA GLU A 150 28.78 3.85 -4.62
C GLU A 150 28.46 2.39 -4.99
N LEU A 151 29.23 1.80 -5.92
CA LEU A 151 29.08 0.40 -6.31
C LEU A 151 29.34 -0.55 -5.13
N ALA A 152 30.38 -0.29 -4.33
CA ALA A 152 30.68 -1.09 -3.14
C ALA A 152 29.55 -1.01 -2.10
N ALA A 153 28.97 0.17 -1.88
CA ALA A 153 27.82 0.34 -1.01
C ALA A 153 26.57 -0.40 -1.53
N ALA A 154 26.32 -0.36 -2.85
CA ALA A 154 25.22 -1.09 -3.47
C ALA A 154 25.44 -2.62 -3.42
N GLU A 155 26.68 -3.09 -3.58
CA GLU A 155 27.05 -4.50 -3.45
C GLU A 155 26.83 -5.02 -2.03
N ALA A 156 27.18 -4.23 -1.01
CA ALA A 156 26.90 -4.56 0.39
C ALA A 156 25.40 -4.75 0.64
N LYS A 157 24.57 -3.78 0.21
CA LYS A 157 23.11 -3.90 0.30
C LYS A 157 22.58 -5.13 -0.44
N TYR A 158 23.05 -5.37 -1.66
CA TYR A 158 22.66 -6.55 -2.44
C TYR A 158 23.05 -7.87 -1.76
N ALA A 159 24.22 -7.93 -1.13
CA ALA A 159 24.70 -9.09 -0.40
C ALA A 159 23.86 -9.39 0.86
N GLU A 160 23.17 -8.40 1.44
CA GLU A 160 22.25 -8.56 2.57
C GLU A 160 20.88 -9.10 2.15
N ILE A 161 20.41 -8.78 0.93
CA ILE A 161 19.06 -9.17 0.47
C ILE A 161 18.91 -10.69 0.39
N LYS A 162 19.85 -11.41 -0.22
CA LYS A 162 19.69 -12.88 -0.40
C LYS A 162 19.64 -13.65 0.93
N PRO A 163 20.54 -13.42 1.90
CA PRO A 163 20.45 -14.04 3.22
C PRO A 163 19.19 -13.66 4.00
N SER A 164 18.58 -12.49 3.73
CA SER A 164 17.36 -12.07 4.42
C SER A 164 16.14 -12.98 4.19
N PHE A 165 16.17 -13.86 3.18
CA PHE A 165 15.09 -14.82 2.91
C PHE A 165 15.16 -16.07 3.79
N GLU A 166 16.33 -16.45 4.28
CA GLU A 166 16.52 -17.67 5.07
C GLU A 166 15.88 -17.61 6.48
N PRO A 167 16.02 -16.52 7.26
CA PRO A 167 15.44 -16.45 8.60
C PRO A 167 13.94 -16.11 8.60
N ASP A 168 13.36 -15.72 7.45
CA ASP A 168 12.00 -15.23 7.33
C ASP A 168 11.15 -16.17 6.46
N PRO A 169 10.54 -17.22 7.05
CA PRO A 169 9.73 -18.16 6.29
C PRO A 169 8.49 -17.48 5.68
N ILE A 170 7.99 -16.40 6.28
CA ILE A 170 6.81 -15.67 5.80
C ILE A 170 7.12 -14.98 4.48
N SER A 171 8.35 -14.48 4.28
CA SER A 171 8.77 -13.85 3.02
C SER A 171 8.43 -14.70 1.79
N THR A 172 8.57 -16.02 1.89
CA THR A 172 8.37 -16.94 0.76
C THR A 172 6.95 -17.50 0.64
N MET A 173 6.04 -17.06 1.51
CA MET A 173 4.65 -17.50 1.45
C MET A 173 3.96 -16.99 0.17
N PRO A 174 3.06 -17.80 -0.44
CA PRO A 174 2.38 -17.40 -1.68
C PRO A 174 1.63 -16.07 -1.59
N TRP A 175 1.03 -15.76 -0.43
CA TRP A 175 0.28 -14.52 -0.23
C TRP A 175 1.18 -13.29 -0.25
N VAL A 176 2.40 -13.37 0.31
CA VAL A 176 3.39 -12.28 0.25
C VAL A 176 3.83 -12.08 -1.19
N ASN A 177 4.15 -13.17 -1.90
CA ASN A 177 4.56 -13.06 -3.30
C ASN A 177 3.47 -12.42 -4.17
N ASN A 178 2.20 -12.79 -3.99
CA ASN A 178 1.10 -12.20 -4.75
C ASN A 178 0.99 -10.68 -4.51
N LEU A 179 1.14 -10.23 -3.26
CA LEU A 179 1.14 -8.80 -2.95
C LEU A 179 2.36 -8.08 -3.53
N MET A 180 3.53 -8.72 -3.56
CA MET A 180 4.73 -8.20 -4.21
C MET A 180 4.55 -8.04 -5.72
N ASP A 181 3.92 -9.03 -6.38
CA ASP A 181 3.60 -9.00 -7.80
C ASP A 181 2.58 -7.89 -8.12
N VAL A 182 1.54 -7.72 -7.30
CA VAL A 182 0.57 -6.62 -7.41
C VAL A 182 1.25 -5.26 -7.27
N ALA A 183 2.13 -5.10 -6.27
CA ALA A 183 2.92 -3.88 -6.10
C ALA A 183 3.90 -3.63 -7.25
N TYR A 184 4.49 -4.68 -7.82
CA TYR A 184 5.37 -4.58 -8.98
C TYR A 184 4.62 -4.13 -10.24
N ALA A 185 3.37 -4.56 -10.38
CA ALA A 185 2.46 -4.12 -11.44
C ALA A 185 2.01 -2.65 -11.29
N GLY A 186 2.46 -1.93 -10.26
CA GLY A 186 2.19 -0.50 -10.05
C GLY A 186 1.03 -0.21 -9.10
N VAL A 187 0.46 -1.22 -8.45
CA VAL A 187 -0.58 -1.04 -7.42
C VAL A 187 0.09 -0.93 -6.06
N GLN A 188 0.35 0.30 -5.63
CA GLN A 188 1.13 0.59 -4.40
C GLN A 188 0.26 1.00 -3.21
N THR A 189 -1.03 1.18 -3.42
CA THR A 189 -2.00 1.42 -2.34
C THR A 189 -2.79 0.15 -2.06
N PHE A 190 -2.76 -0.28 -0.80
CA PHE A 190 -3.48 -1.46 -0.32
C PHE A 190 -4.45 -1.04 0.79
N VAL A 191 -5.68 -1.52 0.69
CA VAL A 191 -6.74 -1.33 1.70
C VAL A 191 -7.03 -2.67 2.34
N VAL A 192 -7.11 -2.71 3.68
CA VAL A 192 -7.55 -3.91 4.37
C VAL A 192 -9.01 -4.23 4.00
N GLY A 193 -9.24 -5.44 3.51
CA GLY A 193 -10.55 -5.93 3.09
C GLY A 193 -10.84 -7.29 3.68
N GLY A 194 -12.01 -7.82 3.36
CA GLY A 194 -12.44 -9.13 3.83
C GLY A 194 -13.95 -9.25 3.91
N ALA A 195 -14.41 -10.47 4.19
CA ALA A 195 -15.82 -10.76 4.42
C ALA A 195 -16.34 -9.88 5.56
N PHE A 196 -17.31 -9.02 5.24
CA PHE A 196 -17.88 -8.05 6.16
C PHE A 196 -19.40 -8.18 6.22
N TRP A 197 -20.06 -7.33 7.02
CA TRP A 197 -21.51 -7.29 7.13
C TRP A 197 -22.20 -7.26 5.76
N PRO A 198 -23.22 -8.10 5.52
CA PRO A 198 -23.79 -9.16 6.36
C PRO A 198 -23.26 -10.56 6.01
N CYS A 199 -22.24 -10.65 5.15
CA CYS A 199 -21.71 -11.89 4.61
C CYS A 199 -20.49 -12.36 5.41
N THR A 200 -20.60 -12.34 6.75
CA THR A 200 -19.54 -12.75 7.68
C THR A 200 -20.15 -13.39 8.92
N ASP A 201 -19.32 -13.94 9.81
CA ASP A 201 -19.79 -14.43 11.10
C ASP A 201 -20.26 -13.26 11.98
N MET A 202 -21.57 -13.17 12.17
CA MET A 202 -22.21 -12.10 12.90
C MET A 202 -21.85 -12.07 14.38
N MET A 203 -21.68 -13.25 14.99
CA MET A 203 -21.31 -13.34 16.40
C MET A 203 -19.90 -12.82 16.58
N LYS A 204 -18.97 -13.22 15.69
CA LYS A 204 -17.59 -12.70 15.72
C LYS A 204 -17.55 -11.19 15.48
N LEU A 205 -18.30 -10.69 14.49
CA LEU A 205 -18.34 -9.27 14.12
C LEU A 205 -18.85 -8.37 15.26
N PHE A 206 -19.89 -8.81 15.99
CA PHE A 206 -20.45 -8.03 17.10
C PHE A 206 -19.78 -8.30 18.45
N ALA A 207 -19.04 -9.41 18.61
CA ALA A 207 -18.24 -9.68 19.81
C ALA A 207 -16.86 -9.02 19.78
N ALA A 208 -16.25 -8.90 18.59
CA ALA A 208 -14.92 -8.32 18.46
C ALA A 208 -14.92 -6.80 18.71
N LYS A 209 -13.81 -6.30 19.25
CA LYS A 209 -13.60 -4.84 19.44
C LYS A 209 -13.39 -4.12 18.10
N THR A 210 -12.76 -4.80 17.16
CA THR A 210 -12.52 -4.40 15.77
C THR A 210 -12.54 -5.65 14.89
N HIS A 211 -12.90 -5.50 13.60
CA HIS A 211 -13.07 -6.65 12.70
C HIS A 211 -11.79 -7.12 11.99
N TYR A 212 -10.87 -6.19 11.71
CA TYR A 212 -9.74 -6.42 10.80
C TYR A 212 -8.37 -6.62 11.48
N ASP A 213 -8.31 -6.62 12.82
CA ASP A 213 -7.05 -6.63 13.59
C ASP A 213 -6.01 -7.63 13.06
N ASP A 214 -6.42 -8.87 12.81
CA ASP A 214 -5.50 -9.91 12.39
C ASP A 214 -5.04 -9.75 10.93
N SER A 215 -5.89 -9.17 10.06
CA SER A 215 -5.51 -8.84 8.68
C SER A 215 -4.52 -7.68 8.63
N GLU A 216 -4.60 -6.75 9.57
CA GLU A 216 -3.69 -5.59 9.65
C GLU A 216 -2.27 -6.00 10.08
N LYS A 217 -2.14 -7.05 10.90
CA LYS A 217 -0.83 -7.66 11.21
C LYS A 217 -0.17 -8.20 9.93
N LEU A 218 -0.90 -8.94 9.11
CA LEU A 218 -0.38 -9.47 7.83
C LEU A 218 0.07 -8.36 6.88
N PHE A 219 -0.71 -7.28 6.77
CA PHE A 219 -0.37 -6.10 5.98
C PHE A 219 0.96 -5.49 6.41
N THR A 220 1.17 -5.41 7.71
CA THR A 220 2.39 -4.86 8.29
C THR A 220 3.57 -5.77 8.01
N THR A 221 3.42 -7.09 8.21
CA THR A 221 4.45 -8.06 7.83
C THR A 221 4.82 -7.92 6.35
N PHE A 222 3.83 -7.76 5.48
CA PHE A 222 4.07 -7.50 4.06
C PHE A 222 4.80 -6.17 3.82
N LYS A 223 4.38 -5.06 4.45
CA LYS A 223 5.03 -3.75 4.27
C LYS A 223 6.47 -3.73 4.74
N THR A 224 6.75 -4.28 5.92
CA THR A 224 8.11 -4.42 6.42
C THR A 224 8.95 -5.23 5.45
N ARG A 225 8.42 -6.37 4.95
CA ARG A 225 9.14 -7.19 3.97
C ARG A 225 9.36 -6.46 2.64
N TYR A 226 8.35 -5.73 2.16
CA TYR A 226 8.44 -4.93 0.94
C TYR A 226 9.54 -3.88 1.07
N GLN A 227 9.58 -3.15 2.18
CA GLN A 227 10.55 -2.08 2.43
C GLN A 227 11.98 -2.59 2.58
N THR A 228 12.17 -3.83 3.04
CA THR A 228 13.50 -4.48 3.04
C THR A 228 14.01 -4.75 1.63
N GLU A 229 13.13 -5.12 0.69
CA GLU A 229 13.54 -5.48 -0.68
C GLU A 229 13.49 -4.32 -1.66
N ARG A 230 12.64 -3.32 -1.38
CA ARG A 230 12.27 -2.25 -2.31
C ARG A 230 12.14 -0.93 -1.56
N THR A 231 12.67 0.12 -2.18
CA THR A 231 12.67 1.51 -1.72
C THR A 231 11.40 2.25 -2.09
N ARG A 232 10.64 1.74 -3.08
CA ARG A 232 9.37 2.36 -3.50
C ARG A 232 8.39 2.44 -2.34
N PRO A 233 7.73 3.58 -2.10
CA PRO A 233 6.75 3.67 -1.05
C PRO A 233 5.51 2.86 -1.42
N ILE A 234 4.97 2.13 -0.44
CA ILE A 234 3.61 1.60 -0.49
C ILE A 234 2.79 2.27 0.61
N SER A 235 1.52 2.52 0.34
CA SER A 235 0.58 3.10 1.29
C SER A 235 -0.41 2.04 1.74
N LEU A 236 -0.57 1.89 3.05
CA LEU A 236 -1.54 0.97 3.64
C LEU A 236 -2.67 1.77 4.28
N PHE A 237 -3.90 1.45 3.88
CA PHE A 237 -5.11 2.05 4.43
C PHE A 237 -5.75 1.05 5.39
N HIS A 238 -5.79 1.43 6.66
CA HIS A 238 -6.35 0.63 7.75
C HIS A 238 -7.84 0.91 7.90
N LYS A 239 -8.60 -0.03 8.48
CA LYS A 239 -10.05 0.14 8.68
C LYS A 239 -10.42 0.01 10.14
N LEU A 240 -10.94 1.08 10.72
CA LEU A 240 -11.53 1.04 12.05
C LEU A 240 -13.04 0.83 11.94
N VAL A 241 -13.51 -0.29 12.51
CA VAL A 241 -14.92 -0.65 12.61
C VAL A 241 -15.26 -0.73 14.11
N PRO A 242 -15.59 0.40 14.75
CA PRO A 242 -15.90 0.41 16.18
C PRO A 242 -17.24 -0.27 16.42
N GLN A 243 -17.37 -0.99 17.54
CA GLN A 243 -18.61 -1.68 17.86
C GLN A 243 -19.52 -0.80 18.72
N ILE A 244 -20.50 -0.14 18.09
CA ILE A 244 -21.33 0.89 18.73
C ILE A 244 -22.52 0.33 19.52
N PHE A 245 -22.85 -0.96 19.35
CA PHE A 245 -24.04 -1.57 19.93
C PHE A 245 -23.83 -2.31 21.27
N GLN A 246 -22.60 -2.38 21.79
CA GLN A 246 -22.33 -3.12 23.04
C GLN A 246 -22.85 -2.34 24.28
N GLU A 247 -23.59 -3.02 25.18
CA GLU A 247 -24.30 -2.46 26.34
C GLU A 247 -23.43 -1.70 27.37
N HIS A 248 -22.09 -1.74 27.25
CA HIS A 248 -21.20 -0.87 28.02
C HIS A 248 -21.07 0.56 27.45
N ALA A 249 -21.78 0.90 26.38
CA ALA A 249 -21.87 2.23 25.78
C ALA A 249 -22.60 3.29 26.65
N ALA A 250 -22.85 3.03 27.94
CA ALA A 250 -23.19 4.07 28.91
C ALA A 250 -22.00 5.02 29.16
N ALA A 251 -20.78 4.56 28.90
CA ALA A 251 -19.60 5.41 28.77
C ALA A 251 -19.30 5.63 27.27
N PRO A 252 -18.81 6.82 26.86
CA PRO A 252 -18.32 7.03 25.50
C PRO A 252 -17.28 5.95 25.17
N ILE A 253 -17.42 5.29 24.02
CA ILE A 253 -16.38 4.38 23.53
C ILE A 253 -15.07 5.16 23.49
N ASP A 254 -14.06 4.68 24.22
CA ASP A 254 -12.74 5.26 24.12
C ASP A 254 -12.07 4.74 22.85
N TYR A 255 -12.00 5.60 21.83
CA TYR A 255 -11.44 5.29 20.52
C TYR A 255 -9.91 5.23 20.54
N VAL A 256 -9.27 5.82 21.55
CA VAL A 256 -7.80 5.86 21.64
C VAL A 256 -7.21 4.47 21.91
N PRO A 257 -7.73 3.64 22.84
CA PRO A 257 -7.32 2.25 22.99
C PRO A 257 -7.48 1.40 21.73
N LEU A 258 -8.55 1.62 20.95
CA LEU A 258 -8.77 0.90 19.69
C LEU A 258 -7.71 1.28 18.66
N LEU A 259 -7.45 2.58 18.50
CA LEU A 259 -6.39 3.09 17.63
C LEU A 259 -5.00 2.60 18.09
N ASN A 260 -4.73 2.58 19.40
CA ASN A 260 -3.48 2.04 19.93
C ASN A 260 -3.33 0.53 19.67
N SER A 261 -4.44 -0.22 19.71
CA SER A 261 -4.44 -1.65 19.34
C SER A 261 -4.05 -1.83 17.88
N LEU A 262 -4.64 -1.01 17.01
CA LEU A 262 -4.34 -0.98 15.58
C LEU A 262 -2.85 -0.66 15.32
N ILE A 263 -2.30 0.35 16.00
CA ILE A 263 -0.89 0.74 15.87
C ILE A 263 0.06 -0.36 16.38
N ARG A 264 -0.32 -1.07 17.45
CA ARG A 264 0.43 -2.25 17.90
C ARG A 264 0.43 -3.35 16.86
N ASN A 265 -0.68 -3.56 16.16
CA ASN A 265 -0.76 -4.52 15.05
C ASN A 265 0.14 -4.11 13.89
N THR A 266 0.48 -2.82 13.77
CA THR A 266 1.50 -2.33 12.84
C THR A 266 2.94 -2.45 13.33
N GLY A 267 3.18 -3.14 14.44
CA GLY A 267 4.53 -3.34 15.01
C GLY A 267 5.16 -2.04 15.51
N GLN A 268 4.38 -0.96 15.59
CA GLN A 268 4.81 0.33 16.10
C GLN A 268 4.42 0.44 17.58
N ASP A 269 5.24 1.15 18.34
CA ASP A 269 4.92 1.43 19.75
C ASP A 269 3.85 2.54 19.84
N PRO A 270 2.64 2.25 20.33
CA PRO A 270 1.61 3.27 20.50
C PRO A 270 1.97 4.29 21.59
N GLU A 271 2.90 3.97 22.49
CA GLU A 271 3.36 4.85 23.57
C GLU A 271 4.57 5.70 23.16
N ALA A 272 5.06 5.54 21.92
CA ALA A 272 6.10 6.41 21.39
C ALA A 272 5.62 7.88 21.39
N GLU A 273 6.13 8.65 22.34
CA GLU A 273 5.95 10.10 22.41
C GLU A 273 6.84 10.74 21.36
N GLY A 274 6.24 11.54 20.47
CA GLY A 274 6.96 12.42 19.57
C GLY A 274 6.97 13.85 20.08
N ASP A 275 7.74 14.70 19.42
CA ASP A 275 7.83 16.13 19.76
C ASP A 275 6.48 16.85 19.56
N GLU A 276 6.37 18.13 19.93
CA GLU A 276 5.12 18.92 19.83
C GLU A 276 4.50 18.93 18.40
N GLU A 277 5.35 18.72 17.38
CA GLU A 277 4.99 18.61 15.96
C GLU A 277 4.59 17.18 15.50
N GLY A 278 4.72 16.18 16.38
CA GLY A 278 4.40 14.77 16.12
C GLY A 278 5.54 13.96 15.47
N ALA A 279 6.72 14.55 15.31
CA ALA A 279 7.91 13.84 14.84
C ALA A 279 8.32 12.76 15.86
N GLY A 280 8.33 11.49 15.45
CA GLY A 280 8.65 10.36 16.32
C GLY A 280 7.45 9.54 16.79
N VAL A 281 6.21 10.00 16.58
CA VAL A 281 5.01 9.21 16.87
C VAL A 281 4.79 8.16 15.77
N ALA A 282 4.44 6.95 16.18
CA ALA A 282 3.90 5.92 15.30
C ALA A 282 2.66 6.45 14.54
N GLN A 283 2.79 6.66 13.23
CA GLN A 283 1.71 7.22 12.40
C GLN A 283 1.24 6.24 11.33
N LEU A 284 -0.07 6.02 11.29
CA LEU A 284 -0.76 5.35 10.21
C LEU A 284 -0.90 6.31 9.01
N ASP A 285 -0.68 5.80 7.80
CA ASP A 285 -0.77 6.60 6.57
C ASP A 285 -2.20 7.10 6.34
N LEU A 286 -3.19 6.22 6.45
CA LEU A 286 -4.60 6.58 6.36
C LEU A 286 -5.46 5.61 7.18
N LEU A 287 -6.41 6.15 7.94
CA LEU A 287 -7.42 5.37 8.65
C LEU A 287 -8.79 5.59 8.03
N LEU A 288 -9.41 4.51 7.56
CA LEU A 288 -10.79 4.49 7.07
C LEU A 288 -11.73 4.16 8.24
N LEU A 289 -12.59 5.11 8.60
CA LEU A 289 -13.61 4.91 9.63
C LEU A 289 -14.89 4.39 8.98
N TYR A 290 -15.30 3.19 9.39
CA TYR A 290 -16.64 2.67 9.14
C TYR A 290 -17.55 3.01 10.31
N TRP A 291 -18.82 3.29 10.04
CA TRP A 291 -19.81 3.52 11.07
C TRP A 291 -21.10 2.76 10.77
N TRP A 292 -21.59 2.03 11.78
CA TRP A 292 -22.74 1.12 11.60
C TRP A 292 -24.04 1.87 11.33
N ASP A 293 -24.30 2.91 12.09
CA ASP A 293 -25.50 3.72 11.97
C ASP A 293 -25.17 5.16 12.39
N THR A 294 -25.30 6.11 11.46
CA THR A 294 -24.97 7.52 11.72
C THR A 294 -26.02 8.26 12.54
N GLU A 295 -27.18 7.64 12.78
CA GLU A 295 -28.20 8.14 13.71
C GLU A 295 -27.92 7.71 15.15
N GLU A 296 -27.19 6.62 15.33
CA GLU A 296 -26.79 6.09 16.63
C GLU A 296 -25.34 6.48 16.95
N SER A 297 -25.14 7.13 18.11
CA SER A 297 -23.84 7.60 18.63
C SER A 297 -23.11 8.67 17.78
N ASP A 298 -22.17 9.38 18.41
CA ASP A 298 -21.52 10.56 17.80
C ASP A 298 -20.21 10.20 17.07
N TYR A 299 -20.33 9.87 15.78
CA TYR A 299 -19.18 9.64 14.90
C TYR A 299 -18.27 10.87 14.74
N VAL A 300 -18.78 12.09 14.93
CA VAL A 300 -18.00 13.33 14.84
C VAL A 300 -17.07 13.42 16.05
N ALA A 301 -17.58 13.11 17.25
CA ALA A 301 -16.76 13.01 18.46
C ALA A 301 -15.67 11.94 18.32
N ALA A 302 -16.00 10.78 17.73
CA ALA A 302 -15.04 9.72 17.47
C ALA A 302 -13.90 10.17 16.54
N ALA A 303 -14.23 10.78 15.41
CA ALA A 303 -13.25 11.30 14.46
C ALA A 303 -12.36 12.40 15.09
N LYS A 304 -12.94 13.30 15.91
CA LYS A 304 -12.16 14.30 16.65
C LYS A 304 -11.20 13.67 17.66
N ALA A 305 -11.64 12.65 18.39
CA ALA A 305 -10.80 11.94 19.34
C ALA A 305 -9.62 11.25 18.64
N ILE A 306 -9.87 10.59 17.50
CA ILE A 306 -8.82 9.96 16.68
C ILE A 306 -7.81 11.00 16.19
N LEU A 307 -8.27 12.11 15.60
CA LEU A 307 -7.40 13.15 15.07
C LEU A 307 -6.60 13.88 16.16
N ALA A 308 -7.18 14.05 17.35
CA ALA A 308 -6.48 14.65 18.50
C ALA A 308 -5.24 13.85 18.93
N THR A 309 -5.17 12.55 18.62
CA THR A 309 -4.00 11.72 18.94
C THR A 309 -2.78 12.02 18.07
N LYS A 310 -2.95 12.64 16.89
CA LYS A 310 -1.92 12.81 15.85
C LYS A 310 -1.24 11.51 15.37
N LYS A 311 -1.83 10.34 15.63
CA LYS A 311 -1.32 9.02 15.20
C LYS A 311 -1.79 8.58 13.82
N VAL A 312 -2.57 9.43 13.14
CA VAL A 312 -3.12 9.17 11.82
C VAL A 312 -2.83 10.39 10.95
N LYS A 313 -2.16 10.22 9.81
CA LYS A 313 -1.87 11.32 8.88
C LYS A 313 -3.13 11.81 8.16
N ALA A 314 -4.00 10.89 7.78
CA ALA A 314 -5.24 11.18 7.07
C ALA A 314 -6.41 10.33 7.54
N LEU A 315 -7.57 10.97 7.69
CA LEU A 315 -8.84 10.28 7.94
C LEU A 315 -9.59 10.08 6.63
N GLY A 316 -10.05 8.85 6.41
CA GLY A 316 -11.04 8.53 5.39
C GLY A 316 -12.28 7.90 6.01
N LEU A 317 -13.31 7.76 5.20
CA LEU A 317 -14.62 7.24 5.61
C LEU A 317 -15.04 6.09 4.70
N VAL A 318 -15.86 5.17 5.20
CA VAL A 318 -16.38 4.03 4.42
C VAL A 318 -17.91 4.11 4.37
N ASP A 319 -18.47 4.19 3.17
CA ASP A 319 -19.91 4.16 2.89
C ASP A 319 -20.75 5.22 3.65
N PHE A 320 -20.14 6.36 4.00
CA PHE A 320 -20.84 7.45 4.70
C PHE A 320 -21.88 8.14 3.81
N PRO A 321 -23.11 8.38 4.30
CA PRO A 321 -24.11 9.12 3.55
C PRO A 321 -23.76 10.61 3.46
N LEU A 322 -24.30 11.29 2.43
CA LEU A 322 -24.00 12.71 2.14
C LEU A 322 -24.25 13.65 3.32
N HIS A 323 -25.31 13.43 4.09
CA HIS A 323 -25.63 14.30 5.23
C HIS A 323 -24.56 14.20 6.31
N SER A 324 -24.04 13.00 6.58
CA SER A 324 -22.98 12.76 7.55
C SER A 324 -21.63 13.32 7.09
N LEU A 325 -21.32 13.23 5.80
CA LEU A 325 -20.15 13.90 5.20
C LEU A 325 -20.20 15.43 5.40
N LYS A 326 -21.37 16.03 5.19
CA LYS A 326 -21.57 17.48 5.43
C LYS A 326 -21.42 17.83 6.90
N ASN A 327 -21.85 16.96 7.81
CA ASN A 327 -21.71 17.18 9.25
C ASN A 327 -20.25 17.10 9.71
N MET A 328 -19.49 16.10 9.25
CA MET A 328 -18.03 16.02 9.50
C MET A 328 -17.32 17.30 9.05
N TYR A 329 -17.60 17.74 7.81
CA TYR A 329 -16.98 18.94 7.26
C TYR A 329 -17.36 20.21 8.06
N ARG A 330 -18.63 20.37 8.44
CA ARG A 330 -19.08 21.49 9.30
C ARG A 330 -18.42 21.47 10.67
N ALA A 331 -18.06 20.29 11.18
CA ALA A 331 -17.35 20.14 12.43
C ALA A 331 -15.84 20.46 12.33
N GLY A 332 -15.35 20.84 11.14
CA GLY A 332 -13.96 21.18 10.87
C GLY A 332 -13.05 19.97 10.69
N ILE A 333 -13.61 18.82 10.30
CA ILE A 333 -12.86 17.58 10.09
C ILE A 333 -12.55 17.46 8.60
N ASP A 334 -11.27 17.44 8.26
CA ASP A 334 -10.80 17.21 6.90
C ASP A 334 -10.80 15.71 6.57
N ILE A 335 -11.52 15.35 5.51
CA ILE A 335 -11.63 13.97 5.03
C ILE A 335 -10.81 13.86 3.74
N ALA A 336 -9.84 12.96 3.74
CA ALA A 336 -8.97 12.73 2.59
C ALA A 336 -9.63 11.85 1.53
N VAL A 337 -10.29 10.78 1.99
CA VAL A 337 -10.79 9.70 1.15
C VAL A 337 -12.17 9.23 1.61
N LEU A 338 -13.05 8.92 0.65
CA LEU A 338 -14.29 8.21 0.87
C LEU A 338 -14.25 6.89 0.08
N GLU A 339 -14.24 5.76 0.78
CA GLU A 339 -14.47 4.46 0.16
C GLU A 339 -15.97 4.22 0.03
N VAL A 340 -16.39 3.81 -1.17
CA VAL A 340 -17.78 3.47 -1.47
C VAL A 340 -17.86 2.13 -2.17
N ASN A 341 -18.74 1.25 -1.69
CA ASN A 341 -18.97 -0.07 -2.27
C ASN A 341 -20.29 -0.07 -3.02
N TRP A 342 -20.28 0.48 -4.23
CA TRP A 342 -21.48 0.55 -5.06
C TRP A 342 -21.31 -0.27 -6.33
N PRO A 343 -22.37 -0.97 -6.77
CA PRO A 343 -22.37 -1.59 -8.08
C PRO A 343 -22.22 -0.54 -9.20
N LEU A 344 -21.58 -0.88 -10.32
CA LEU A 344 -21.36 0.00 -11.49
C LEU A 344 -22.60 0.82 -11.90
N GLY A 345 -23.78 0.20 -11.94
CA GLY A 345 -25.03 0.87 -12.31
C GLY A 345 -25.56 1.89 -11.29
N SER A 346 -25.01 1.94 -10.08
CA SER A 346 -25.44 2.90 -9.05
C SER A 346 -25.13 4.35 -9.43
N LEU A 347 -24.09 4.62 -10.22
CA LEU A 347 -23.74 6.00 -10.59
C LEU A 347 -24.81 6.71 -11.44
N GLU A 348 -25.83 6.00 -11.93
CA GLU A 348 -26.99 6.60 -12.59
C GLU A 348 -27.98 7.24 -11.59
N LYS A 349 -27.95 6.84 -10.32
CA LYS A 349 -28.87 7.39 -9.31
C LYS A 349 -28.33 8.70 -8.76
N LYS A 350 -29.23 9.69 -8.69
CA LYS A 350 -28.93 11.05 -8.20
C LYS A 350 -28.27 11.06 -6.83
N GLU A 351 -28.70 10.20 -5.91
CA GLU A 351 -28.17 10.16 -4.54
C GLU A 351 -26.66 9.89 -4.47
N TYR A 352 -26.15 9.01 -5.35
CA TYR A 352 -24.73 8.69 -5.44
C TYR A 352 -23.95 9.78 -6.16
N MET A 353 -24.52 10.37 -7.22
CA MET A 353 -23.91 11.52 -7.90
C MET A 353 -23.78 12.74 -6.99
N ASP A 354 -24.78 13.02 -6.16
CA ASP A 354 -24.72 14.12 -5.19
C ASP A 354 -23.57 13.92 -4.16
N ILE A 355 -23.20 12.67 -3.84
CA ILE A 355 -22.04 12.34 -3.02
C ILE A 355 -20.74 12.61 -3.78
N VAL A 356 -20.61 12.09 -5.01
CA VAL A 356 -19.42 12.27 -5.84
C VAL A 356 -19.16 13.74 -6.13
N ASP A 357 -20.19 14.51 -6.48
CA ASP A 357 -20.11 15.96 -6.72
C ASP A 357 -19.64 16.71 -5.46
N TYR A 358 -20.15 16.32 -4.29
CA TYR A 358 -19.72 16.90 -3.02
C TYR A 358 -18.25 16.57 -2.71
N CYS A 359 -17.84 15.32 -2.92
CA CYS A 359 -16.46 14.90 -2.77
C CYS A 359 -15.52 15.67 -3.71
N GLN A 360 -15.90 15.83 -4.99
CA GLN A 360 -15.14 16.62 -5.96
C GLN A 360 -15.01 18.08 -5.53
N MET A 361 -16.11 18.71 -5.10
CA MET A 361 -16.12 20.10 -4.62
C MET A 361 -15.19 20.31 -3.41
N ARG A 362 -15.05 19.29 -2.56
CA ARG A 362 -14.21 19.32 -1.35
C ARG A 362 -12.83 18.69 -1.54
N ASN A 363 -12.49 18.28 -2.76
CA ASN A 363 -11.25 17.57 -3.10
C ASN A 363 -11.03 16.27 -2.29
N ILE A 364 -12.12 15.60 -1.91
CA ILE A 364 -12.12 14.27 -1.28
C ILE A 364 -11.99 13.24 -2.40
N LYS A 365 -11.01 12.32 -2.30
CA LYS A 365 -10.87 11.24 -3.28
C LYS A 365 -11.88 10.14 -3.01
N VAL A 366 -12.47 9.58 -4.06
CA VAL A 366 -13.45 8.50 -3.93
C VAL A 366 -12.78 7.18 -4.35
N LEU A 367 -12.74 6.20 -3.45
CA LEU A 367 -12.35 4.83 -3.78
C LEU A 367 -13.61 4.06 -4.13
N TYR A 368 -13.70 3.66 -5.39
CA TYR A 368 -14.87 2.96 -5.92
C TYR A 368 -14.64 1.45 -5.88
N GLY A 369 -15.22 0.79 -4.89
CA GLY A 369 -15.19 -0.66 -4.69
C GLY A 369 -16.32 -1.37 -5.43
N ASP A 370 -16.21 -2.70 -5.56
CA ASP A 370 -17.25 -3.60 -6.08
C ASP A 370 -17.81 -3.32 -7.49
N ALA A 371 -17.13 -2.49 -8.27
CA ALA A 371 -17.49 -2.17 -9.66
C ALA A 371 -17.72 -3.43 -10.53
N LEU A 372 -16.91 -4.47 -10.31
CA LEU A 372 -16.96 -5.73 -11.06
C LEU A 372 -17.82 -6.82 -10.40
N VAL A 373 -18.64 -6.45 -9.41
CA VAL A 373 -19.61 -7.34 -8.75
C VAL A 373 -18.92 -8.61 -8.22
N GLY A 374 -17.76 -8.44 -7.59
CA GLY A 374 -16.94 -9.54 -7.09
C GLY A 374 -16.54 -10.57 -8.15
N GLY A 375 -16.24 -10.12 -9.38
CA GLY A 375 -15.74 -10.95 -10.49
C GLY A 375 -16.82 -11.52 -11.42
N MET A 376 -18.10 -11.24 -11.14
CA MET A 376 -19.23 -11.75 -11.94
C MET A 376 -19.33 -11.11 -13.34
N MET A 377 -18.63 -10.00 -13.57
CA MET A 377 -18.52 -9.38 -14.90
C MET A 377 -17.40 -9.99 -15.78
N SER A 378 -16.84 -11.14 -15.39
CA SER A 378 -15.80 -11.81 -16.17
C SER A 378 -16.36 -12.62 -17.35
N CYS A 379 -15.55 -12.81 -18.39
CA CYS A 379 -15.91 -13.64 -19.55
C CYS A 379 -16.26 -15.08 -19.17
N LEU A 380 -15.78 -15.56 -18.02
CA LEU A 380 -16.07 -16.91 -17.51
C LEU A 380 -17.52 -17.08 -17.07
N GLU A 381 -18.17 -16.00 -16.65
CA GLU A 381 -19.55 -16.02 -16.15
C GLU A 381 -20.57 -15.62 -17.22
N MET A 382 -20.12 -15.15 -18.39
CA MET A 382 -21.02 -14.83 -19.50
C MET A 382 -21.78 -16.06 -20.01
N GLY A 383 -23.10 -15.94 -20.11
CA GLY A 383 -23.98 -16.99 -20.66
C GLY A 383 -24.33 -18.12 -19.70
N LYS A 384 -23.78 -18.14 -18.48
CA LYS A 384 -24.22 -19.08 -17.44
C LYS A 384 -25.57 -18.62 -16.89
N LEU A 385 -26.57 -19.50 -16.98
CA LEU A 385 -27.91 -19.26 -16.43
C LEU A 385 -27.94 -19.46 -14.90
N GLU A 386 -26.97 -20.20 -14.37
CA GLU A 386 -26.91 -20.64 -12.97
C GLU A 386 -25.83 -19.84 -12.22
N TYR A 387 -26.26 -19.02 -11.25
CA TYR A 387 -25.39 -18.22 -10.39
C TYR A 387 -24.92 -19.04 -9.17
N PRO A 388 -23.82 -18.68 -8.51
CA PRO A 388 -23.38 -19.34 -7.29
C PRO A 388 -24.52 -19.46 -6.26
N GLY A 389 -24.95 -20.68 -5.97
CA GLY A 389 -26.03 -21.00 -5.04
C GLY A 389 -27.38 -21.37 -5.67
N GLU A 390 -27.62 -21.10 -6.95
CA GLU A 390 -28.74 -21.69 -7.71
C GLU A 390 -28.17 -22.72 -8.69
N GLY A 391 -28.53 -24.01 -8.52
CA GLY A 391 -28.06 -25.11 -9.39
C GLY A 391 -26.71 -25.74 -9.00
N PHE A 392 -25.89 -25.09 -8.18
CA PHE A 392 -24.63 -25.69 -7.70
C PHE A 392 -24.87 -26.87 -6.73
N ARG A 393 -24.15 -27.99 -6.95
CA ARG A 393 -24.19 -29.19 -6.07
C ARG A 393 -23.75 -28.93 -4.62
N LYS A 394 -23.10 -27.80 -4.34
CA LYS A 394 -22.71 -27.37 -2.99
C LYS A 394 -23.47 -26.09 -2.62
N LYS A 395 -24.02 -26.05 -1.40
CA LYS A 395 -24.59 -24.84 -0.82
C LYS A 395 -23.52 -23.74 -0.79
N LEU A 396 -23.91 -22.53 -1.17
CA LEU A 396 -23.08 -21.35 -1.02
C LEU A 396 -22.82 -21.13 0.48
N ASP A 397 -21.56 -20.87 0.84
CA ASP A 397 -21.24 -20.40 2.18
C ASP A 397 -21.96 -19.05 2.41
N PRO A 398 -22.70 -18.86 3.51
CA PRO A 398 -23.29 -17.57 3.84
C PRO A 398 -22.25 -16.46 4.06
N ALA A 399 -20.98 -16.81 4.29
CA ALA A 399 -19.88 -15.88 4.43
C ALA A 399 -18.90 -15.91 3.24
N GLY A 400 -18.15 -14.81 3.06
CA GLY A 400 -17.05 -14.75 2.10
C GLY A 400 -17.38 -14.12 0.74
N PRO A 401 -16.42 -14.12 -0.19
CA PRO A 401 -16.50 -13.37 -1.45
C PRO A 401 -17.72 -13.75 -2.29
N ALA A 402 -18.03 -15.04 -2.39
CA ALA A 402 -19.12 -15.51 -3.24
C ALA A 402 -20.50 -15.09 -2.71
N ALA A 403 -20.68 -15.01 -1.38
CA ALA A 403 -21.89 -14.46 -0.75
C ALA A 403 -22.04 -12.96 -1.03
N VAL A 404 -20.94 -12.20 -0.97
CA VAL A 404 -20.92 -10.78 -1.34
C VAL A 404 -21.28 -10.59 -2.80
N SER A 405 -20.64 -11.32 -3.72
CA SER A 405 -20.95 -11.26 -5.16
C SER A 405 -22.42 -11.57 -5.43
N LYS A 406 -22.98 -12.61 -4.80
CA LYS A 406 -24.40 -12.95 -4.94
C LYS A 406 -25.30 -11.79 -4.50
N ARG A 407 -25.01 -11.18 -3.35
CA ARG A 407 -25.81 -10.05 -2.85
C ARG A 407 -25.74 -8.83 -3.77
N LEU A 408 -24.57 -8.56 -4.34
CA LEU A 408 -24.42 -7.50 -5.34
C LEU A 408 -25.26 -7.78 -6.58
N VAL A 409 -25.27 -9.03 -7.07
CA VAL A 409 -26.14 -9.48 -8.18
C VAL A 409 -27.62 -9.32 -7.83
N ASP A 410 -28.04 -9.73 -6.63
CA ASP A 410 -29.42 -9.57 -6.17
C ASP A 410 -29.81 -8.08 -6.12
N GLY A 411 -28.88 -7.20 -5.75
CA GLY A 411 -29.03 -5.74 -5.78
C GLY A 411 -29.29 -5.15 -7.18
N TYR A 412 -28.89 -5.85 -8.24
CA TYR A 412 -29.23 -5.51 -9.63
C TYR A 412 -30.60 -6.03 -10.09
N GLY A 413 -31.36 -6.69 -9.23
CA GLY A 413 -32.60 -7.39 -9.60
C GLY A 413 -32.36 -8.84 -10.03
N GLY A 414 -31.24 -9.43 -9.61
CA GLY A 414 -30.83 -10.79 -9.93
C GLY A 414 -30.04 -10.88 -11.23
N GLY A 415 -29.76 -12.11 -11.68
CA GLY A 415 -28.89 -12.37 -12.81
C GLY A 415 -29.24 -11.68 -14.13
N GLY A 416 -30.54 -11.50 -14.40
CA GLY A 416 -31.02 -10.80 -15.58
C GLY A 416 -30.72 -9.30 -15.61
N GLY A 417 -30.41 -8.70 -14.45
CA GLY A 417 -30.15 -7.26 -14.29
C GLY A 417 -28.68 -6.86 -14.28
N VAL A 418 -27.75 -7.82 -14.25
CA VAL A 418 -26.31 -7.51 -14.31
C VAL A 418 -25.95 -7.03 -15.72
N PRO A 419 -25.29 -5.86 -15.87
CA PRO A 419 -24.86 -5.35 -17.18
C PRO A 419 -23.98 -6.38 -17.89
N ARG A 420 -24.37 -6.77 -19.11
CA ARG A 420 -23.55 -7.65 -19.94
C ARG A 420 -22.56 -6.78 -20.73
N PRO A 421 -21.28 -7.18 -20.82
CA PRO A 421 -20.37 -6.58 -21.80
C PRO A 421 -21.03 -6.63 -23.17
N LEU A 422 -21.01 -5.51 -23.91
CA LEU A 422 -21.51 -5.48 -25.28
C LEU A 422 -20.76 -6.55 -26.08
N GLU A 423 -21.49 -7.51 -26.66
CA GLU A 423 -20.92 -8.44 -27.63
C GLU A 423 -20.39 -7.60 -28.80
N GLY A 424 -19.07 -7.64 -28.99
CA GLY A 424 -18.36 -6.95 -30.07
C GLY A 424 -18.54 -7.62 -31.41
#